data_AF-A0A1I6QZW8-F1
#
_entry.id   AF-A0A1I6QZW8-F1
#
_cell.length_a   1.000
_cell.length_b   1.000
_cell.length_c   1.000
_cell.angle_alpha   90.00
_cell.angle_beta   90.00
_cell.angle_gamma   90.00
#
_symmetry.space_group_name_H-M   'P 1'
#
loop_
_entity.id
_entity.type
_entity.pdbx_description
1 polymer ?
#
loop_
_entity_poly.entity_id
_entity_poly.type
_entity_poly.pdbx_seq_one_letter_code
_entity_poly.pdbx_strand_id
1 'polypeptide(L)'
;MSRTRRVGPGRTTGLRRLRAASLTGALLATLLAPLTAGTAQAGGPPPGPGGSWAGSWATAPTLPHSSGPSAEGFADQTIRQPLRATRGGEWVRLRLSNVYGTGPLTADALSLALPRGPGGIRPGSSTGVTFGGATSVTVPAGEEVLSDPVAFRVRPDTDVIASLHVGAPTGPTTWHRLANRTVYVSAPGSGDRREDPTAAAFPTTLDSYFFVTGLDVATDGDPGTVVAIGASHTDGVGSTRDAARSYPSVLARRLGGEVGVLNAGIGANQVVNDTVYGSIGALGRFDRDVLDQPGVRDVLFIQGINDILGAHYFPDEAPTAGEVIAAYQELTDRAHARGLRIIGGTLGPFRGVPEFTEEREAMRQTLNTWIREESGFDGVIDLDRLWRDPADPSALNPVYDTGDRLHPNDAGYAALAEAIDLGCLSAGPGATGPAPTAGERRDCTPPSIQHTGDRP
;
A
#
# COMPACT_ATOMS: atom_id res chain seq x y z
N MET A 1 17.91 -10.25 -66.83
CA MET A 1 17.60 -11.05 -68.04
C MET A 1 16.09 -11.29 -68.15
N SER A 2 15.59 -11.53 -69.36
CA SER A 2 14.19 -11.81 -69.80
C SER A 2 13.16 -12.28 -68.74
N ARG A 3 11.96 -11.66 -68.63
CA ARG A 3 10.75 -11.73 -69.51
C ARG A 3 10.07 -13.14 -69.54
N THR A 4 8.75 -13.38 -69.47
CA THR A 4 7.45 -12.68 -69.26
C THR A 4 6.35 -13.67 -69.72
N ARG A 5 5.16 -13.67 -69.11
CA ARG A 5 3.79 -13.81 -69.73
C ARG A 5 2.75 -13.93 -68.59
N ARG A 6 1.80 -13.00 -68.36
CA ARG A 6 0.62 -12.54 -69.12
C ARG A 6 -0.39 -13.64 -69.52
N VAL A 7 -1.58 -13.64 -68.89
CA VAL A 7 -2.91 -13.72 -69.53
C VAL A 7 -3.96 -12.95 -68.71
N GLY A 8 -4.82 -12.20 -69.40
CA GLY A 8 -6.21 -11.83 -69.06
C GLY A 8 -6.97 -11.72 -70.42
N PRO A 9 -8.18 -11.15 -70.56
CA PRO A 9 -9.15 -10.60 -69.58
C PRO A 9 -10.58 -11.20 -69.78
N GLY A 10 -11.66 -10.61 -69.22
CA GLY A 10 -13.03 -10.97 -69.63
C GLY A 10 -14.21 -10.25 -68.92
N ARG A 11 -15.06 -9.58 -69.72
CA ARG A 11 -16.28 -8.80 -69.35
C ARG A 11 -17.50 -9.37 -70.15
N THR A 12 -18.80 -9.19 -69.85
CA THR A 12 -19.58 -8.38 -68.87
C THR A 12 -21.03 -8.88 -68.77
N THR A 13 -21.81 -8.40 -67.77
CA THR A 13 -23.29 -8.10 -67.82
C THR A 13 -24.36 -9.18 -68.08
N GLY A 14 -25.53 -9.04 -67.42
CA GLY A 14 -26.84 -9.43 -68.02
C GLY A 14 -27.96 -9.82 -67.04
N LEU A 15 -29.03 -9.01 -66.92
CA LEU A 15 -30.24 -9.32 -66.12
C LEU A 15 -31.33 -10.09 -66.92
N ARG A 16 -32.33 -10.62 -66.17
CA ARG A 16 -33.73 -11.02 -66.50
C ARG A 16 -33.96 -12.55 -66.49
N ARG A 17 -35.11 -13.11 -66.04
CA ARG A 17 -36.37 -12.58 -65.43
C ARG A 17 -37.19 -13.75 -64.80
N LEU A 18 -38.00 -13.45 -63.77
CA LEU A 18 -39.33 -14.02 -63.42
C LEU A 18 -39.56 -15.56 -63.32
N ARG A 19 -40.11 -16.02 -62.17
CA ARG A 19 -41.51 -16.50 -62.03
C ARG A 19 -41.87 -16.86 -60.56
N ALA A 20 -43.13 -16.64 -60.18
CA ALA A 20 -43.81 -17.24 -59.02
C ALA A 20 -44.46 -18.59 -59.45
N ALA A 21 -45.09 -19.45 -58.62
CA ALA A 21 -45.48 -19.45 -57.19
C ALA A 21 -45.31 -20.90 -56.64
N SER A 22 -45.54 -21.26 -55.37
CA SER A 22 -46.86 -21.48 -54.73
C SER A 22 -46.73 -21.88 -53.24
N LEU A 23 -47.84 -21.89 -52.49
CA LEU A 23 -47.90 -22.07 -51.04
C LEU A 23 -47.86 -23.53 -50.53
N THR A 24 -47.22 -23.71 -49.36
CA THR A 24 -47.70 -24.43 -48.15
C THR A 24 -46.75 -24.04 -46.99
N GLY A 25 -47.13 -23.94 -45.72
CA GLY A 25 -48.43 -24.19 -45.09
C GLY A 25 -48.26 -24.75 -43.67
N ALA A 26 -47.73 -23.96 -42.72
CA ALA A 26 -47.66 -24.34 -41.30
C ALA A 26 -47.73 -23.11 -40.38
N LEU A 27 -48.76 -23.05 -39.53
CA LEU A 27 -48.85 -22.06 -38.45
C LEU A 27 -47.88 -22.43 -37.32
N LEU A 28 -47.04 -21.49 -36.91
CA LEU A 28 -46.49 -21.45 -35.55
C LEU A 28 -46.98 -20.16 -34.90
N ALA A 29 -47.82 -20.28 -33.87
CA ALA A 29 -48.28 -19.14 -33.09
C ALA A 29 -47.21 -18.75 -32.07
N THR A 30 -46.34 -17.80 -32.42
CA THR A 30 -45.41 -17.18 -31.48
C THR A 30 -46.16 -16.13 -30.64
N LEU A 31 -46.27 -16.38 -29.32
CA LEU A 31 -46.66 -15.32 -28.39
C LEU A 31 -45.55 -14.27 -28.35
N LEU A 32 -45.80 -13.09 -28.93
CA LEU A 32 -45.03 -11.90 -28.60
C LEU A 32 -45.44 -11.43 -27.20
N ALA A 33 -44.69 -11.88 -26.18
CA ALA A 33 -44.64 -11.15 -24.92
C ALA A 33 -43.96 -9.79 -25.19
N PRO A 34 -44.53 -8.65 -24.76
CA PRO A 34 -43.85 -7.37 -24.89
C PRO A 34 -42.60 -7.40 -24.00
N LEU A 35 -41.43 -7.33 -24.63
CA LEU A 35 -40.18 -7.00 -23.95
C LEU A 35 -40.27 -5.55 -23.47
N THR A 36 -40.82 -5.36 -22.27
CA THR A 36 -40.63 -4.12 -21.52
C THR A 36 -39.15 -4.02 -21.20
N ALA A 37 -38.42 -3.27 -22.03
CA ALA A 37 -37.05 -2.89 -21.74
C ALA A 37 -37.08 -2.09 -20.43
N GLY A 38 -36.74 -2.75 -19.33
CA GLY A 38 -36.58 -2.10 -18.04
C GLY A 38 -35.51 -1.04 -18.20
N THR A 39 -35.91 0.24 -18.16
CA THR A 39 -34.97 1.35 -18.10
C THR A 39 -34.17 1.18 -16.81
N ALA A 40 -32.96 0.64 -16.93
CA ALA A 40 -31.99 0.65 -15.84
C ALA A 40 -31.79 2.11 -15.47
N GLN A 41 -32.41 2.51 -14.36
CA GLN A 41 -32.39 3.88 -13.91
C GLN A 41 -30.94 4.16 -13.51
N ALA A 42 -30.23 4.92 -14.34
CA ALA A 42 -28.89 5.37 -14.00
C ALA A 42 -29.03 6.10 -12.67
N GLY A 43 -28.42 5.53 -11.62
CA GLY A 43 -28.41 6.16 -10.31
C GLY A 43 -27.89 7.58 -10.46
N GLY A 44 -28.53 8.54 -9.79
CA GLY A 44 -27.99 9.88 -9.70
C GLY A 44 -26.56 9.84 -9.15
N PRO A 45 -25.78 10.93 -9.31
CA PRO A 45 -24.49 11.03 -8.64
C PRO A 45 -24.67 10.70 -7.14
N PRO A 46 -23.72 9.99 -6.51
CA PRO A 46 -23.86 9.64 -5.10
C PRO A 46 -24.10 10.90 -4.27
N PRO A 47 -24.85 10.81 -3.15
CA PRO A 47 -24.90 11.92 -2.19
C PRO A 47 -23.47 12.30 -1.80
N GLY A 48 -23.24 13.56 -1.44
CA GLY A 48 -21.91 14.07 -1.09
C GLY A 48 -21.21 13.23 0.00
N PRO A 49 -19.89 13.38 0.18
CA PRO A 49 -18.97 12.43 0.84
C PRO A 49 -19.19 12.14 2.35
N GLY A 50 -20.37 12.40 2.91
CA GLY A 50 -20.63 12.18 4.33
C GLY A 50 -19.77 13.08 5.22
N GLY A 51 -19.57 12.65 6.47
CA GLY A 51 -18.87 13.44 7.49
C GLY A 51 -17.48 12.93 7.88
N SER A 52 -17.13 11.68 7.55
CA SER A 52 -15.90 11.03 8.07
C SER A 52 -15.07 10.37 6.96
N TRP A 53 -13.77 10.25 7.22
CA TRP A 53 -12.78 9.74 6.28
C TRP A 53 -11.95 8.63 6.93
N ALA A 54 -11.70 7.59 6.16
CA ALA A 54 -10.87 6.45 6.51
C ALA A 54 -9.69 6.36 5.53
N GLY A 55 -8.48 6.13 6.03
CA GLY A 55 -7.35 5.80 5.16
C GLY A 55 -7.61 4.46 4.46
N SER A 56 -7.47 4.39 3.13
CA SER A 56 -7.61 3.15 2.34
C SER A 56 -6.28 2.68 1.77
N TRP A 57 -5.35 3.59 1.48
CA TRP A 57 -3.97 3.26 1.13
C TRP A 57 -3.06 4.41 1.58
N ALA A 58 -1.85 4.09 2.00
CA ALA A 58 -0.81 5.07 2.29
C ALA A 58 0.58 4.45 2.10
N THR A 59 1.59 5.32 2.06
CA THR A 59 3.01 4.96 2.08
C THR A 59 3.77 6.03 2.87
N ALA A 60 4.68 5.62 3.76
CA ALA A 60 5.42 6.55 4.60
C ALA A 60 6.53 7.27 3.79
N PRO A 61 6.51 8.61 3.68
CA PRO A 61 7.53 9.34 2.94
C PRO A 61 8.89 9.27 3.63
N THR A 62 9.94 9.40 2.83
CA THR A 62 11.36 9.38 3.21
C THR A 62 12.10 10.57 2.61
N LEU A 63 13.21 10.96 3.24
CA LEU A 63 14.16 11.92 2.70
C LEU A 63 14.65 11.47 1.31
N PRO A 64 14.91 12.39 0.36
CA PRO A 64 15.49 12.04 -0.94
C PRO A 64 16.83 11.32 -0.77
N HIS A 65 17.13 10.37 -1.66
CA HIS A 65 18.42 9.69 -1.65
C HIS A 65 19.55 10.62 -2.12
N SER A 66 20.80 10.20 -1.98
CA SER A 66 21.97 10.92 -2.49
C SER A 66 22.15 10.83 -4.02
N SER A 67 21.34 10.02 -4.71
CA SER A 67 21.42 9.77 -6.15
C SER A 67 20.13 9.15 -6.71
N GLY A 68 19.93 9.25 -8.03
CA GLY A 68 18.78 8.68 -8.73
C GLY A 68 17.53 9.58 -8.68
N PRO A 69 16.35 9.06 -9.08
CA PRO A 69 15.16 9.88 -9.33
C PRO A 69 14.67 10.74 -8.16
N SER A 70 14.90 10.33 -6.90
CA SER A 70 14.53 11.15 -5.74
C SER A 70 15.51 12.28 -5.44
N ALA A 71 16.77 12.17 -5.88
CA ALA A 71 17.78 13.21 -5.79
C ALA A 71 17.69 14.20 -6.98
N GLU A 72 17.43 13.67 -8.17
CA GLU A 72 17.36 14.43 -9.42
C GLU A 72 16.01 15.14 -9.60
N GLY A 73 14.93 14.51 -9.13
CA GLY A 73 13.56 14.97 -9.33
C GLY A 73 13.02 14.65 -10.72
N PHE A 74 11.95 15.35 -11.09
CA PHE A 74 11.25 15.21 -12.38
C PHE A 74 11.09 16.57 -13.04
N ALA A 75 11.03 16.60 -14.38
CA ALA A 75 10.84 17.84 -15.14
C ALA A 75 10.01 17.58 -16.42
N ASP A 76 8.80 18.14 -16.45
CA ASP A 76 7.77 17.92 -17.46
C ASP A 76 7.48 16.43 -17.75
N GLN A 77 7.02 15.76 -16.70
CA GLN A 77 6.77 14.32 -16.69
C GLN A 77 5.45 13.98 -15.98
N THR A 78 4.86 12.86 -16.40
CA THR A 78 3.74 12.22 -15.73
C THR A 78 4.21 10.96 -15.00
N ILE A 79 3.90 10.88 -13.71
CA ILE A 79 4.22 9.77 -12.81
C ILE A 79 2.90 9.04 -12.51
N ARG A 80 2.84 7.77 -12.89
CA ARG A 80 1.66 6.91 -12.82
C ARG A 80 1.88 5.77 -11.83
N GLN A 81 1.08 5.74 -10.78
CA GLN A 81 1.30 4.96 -9.56
C GLN A 81 0.06 4.10 -9.24
N PRO A 82 0.20 2.77 -9.10
CA PRO A 82 -0.90 1.91 -8.68
C PRO A 82 -1.03 1.93 -7.14
N LEU A 83 -2.16 2.43 -6.65
CA LEU A 83 -2.50 2.48 -5.23
C LEU A 83 -3.44 1.31 -4.92
N ARG A 84 -2.99 0.36 -4.09
CA ARG A 84 -3.79 -0.82 -3.71
C ARG A 84 -4.73 -0.44 -2.57
N ALA A 85 -5.97 -0.08 -2.89
CA ALA A 85 -6.97 0.28 -1.91
C ALA A 85 -7.34 -0.92 -1.03
N THR A 86 -7.25 -0.74 0.29
CA THR A 86 -7.63 -1.76 1.27
C THR A 86 -9.11 -1.65 1.64
N ARG A 87 -9.63 -0.42 1.82
CA ARG A 87 -11.04 -0.11 2.09
C ARG A 87 -11.75 0.41 0.83
N GLY A 88 -13.01 0.01 0.63
CA GLY A 88 -13.87 0.54 -0.44
C GLY A 88 -14.54 1.87 -0.10
N GLY A 89 -15.03 2.57 -1.14
CA GLY A 89 -15.81 3.81 -0.98
C GLY A 89 -16.30 4.38 -2.32
N GLU A 90 -17.33 5.23 -2.28
CA GLU A 90 -17.86 5.93 -3.46
C GLU A 90 -17.23 7.32 -3.67
N TRP A 91 -16.62 7.87 -2.62
CA TRP A 91 -15.88 9.13 -2.62
C TRP A 91 -14.47 8.92 -2.07
N VAL A 92 -13.51 9.61 -2.66
CA VAL A 92 -12.09 9.57 -2.28
C VAL A 92 -11.47 10.95 -2.20
N ARG A 93 -10.33 11.06 -1.53
CA ARG A 93 -9.41 12.19 -1.67
C ARG A 93 -7.97 11.69 -1.61
N LEU A 94 -7.06 12.43 -2.22
CA LEU A 94 -5.63 12.12 -2.21
C LEU A 94 -4.87 13.06 -1.28
N ARG A 95 -3.79 12.54 -0.68
CA ARG A 95 -2.78 13.31 0.03
C ARG A 95 -1.55 13.44 -0.86
N LEU A 96 -1.15 14.69 -1.13
CA LEU A 96 0.05 15.05 -1.86
C LEU A 96 1.04 15.67 -0.87
N SER A 97 2.29 15.19 -0.89
CA SER A 97 3.29 15.46 0.14
C SER A 97 4.56 16.02 -0.47
N ASN A 98 5.04 17.11 0.12
CA ASN A 98 6.32 17.73 -0.17
C ASN A 98 7.16 17.91 1.11
N VAL A 99 6.87 17.07 2.13
CA VAL A 99 7.44 17.14 3.49
C VAL A 99 8.98 17.07 3.55
N TYR A 100 9.62 16.50 2.53
CA TYR A 100 11.09 16.41 2.39
C TYR A 100 11.61 17.02 1.08
N GLY A 101 10.78 17.73 0.32
CA GLY A 101 11.23 18.49 -0.85
C GLY A 101 11.98 19.75 -0.46
N THR A 102 12.98 20.15 -1.25
CA THR A 102 13.83 21.33 -0.95
C THR A 102 13.29 22.64 -1.54
N GLY A 103 12.16 22.60 -2.25
CA GLY A 103 11.50 23.74 -2.88
C GLY A 103 10.00 23.49 -3.08
N PRO A 104 9.24 24.47 -3.60
CA PRO A 104 7.80 24.30 -3.82
C PRO A 104 7.52 23.30 -4.95
N LEU A 105 6.75 22.27 -4.64
CA LEU A 105 6.24 21.30 -5.62
C LEU A 105 5.00 21.87 -6.29
N THR A 106 4.97 21.98 -7.62
CA THR A 106 3.73 22.28 -8.36
C THR A 106 3.24 21.04 -9.09
N ALA A 107 2.06 20.56 -8.70
CA ALA A 107 1.28 19.60 -9.44
C ALA A 107 0.42 20.37 -10.45
N ASP A 108 0.68 20.20 -11.75
CA ASP A 108 -0.08 20.90 -12.79
C ASP A 108 -1.44 20.22 -13.04
N ALA A 109 -1.47 18.89 -12.93
CA ALA A 109 -2.70 18.11 -12.95
C ALA A 109 -2.54 16.74 -12.28
N LEU A 110 -3.63 16.22 -11.73
CA LEU A 110 -3.71 14.91 -11.07
C LEU A 110 -5.02 14.22 -11.47
N SER A 111 -5.00 12.92 -11.72
CA SER A 111 -6.22 12.12 -11.90
C SER A 111 -6.15 10.73 -11.30
N LEU A 112 -7.33 10.17 -11.03
CA LEU A 112 -7.57 8.78 -10.66
C LEU A 112 -8.21 8.03 -11.83
N ALA A 113 -7.77 6.80 -12.10
CA ALA A 113 -8.34 5.97 -13.15
C ALA A 113 -8.41 4.48 -12.74
N LEU A 114 -9.30 3.72 -13.40
CA LEU A 114 -9.38 2.28 -13.19
C LEU A 114 -8.27 1.56 -13.99
N PRO A 115 -7.60 0.54 -13.44
CA PRO A 115 -6.49 -0.14 -14.08
C PRO A 115 -6.92 -1.00 -15.28
N ARG A 116 -6.01 -1.12 -16.25
CA ARG A 116 -6.10 -2.00 -17.42
C ARG A 116 -4.74 -2.60 -17.76
N GLY A 117 -4.33 -3.61 -16.98
CA GLY A 117 -3.03 -4.27 -17.14
C GLY A 117 -1.85 -3.38 -16.72
N PRO A 118 -0.60 -3.85 -16.91
CA PRO A 118 0.61 -3.12 -16.52
C PRO A 118 0.66 -1.71 -17.13
N GLY A 119 0.74 -0.68 -16.28
CA GLY A 119 0.83 0.74 -16.66
C GLY A 119 -0.35 1.32 -17.43
N GLY A 120 -1.39 0.53 -17.71
CA GLY A 120 -2.55 0.92 -18.50
C GLY A 120 -3.75 1.33 -17.65
N ILE A 121 -4.61 2.19 -18.21
CA ILE A 121 -5.88 2.63 -17.61
C ILE A 121 -7.05 2.27 -18.52
N ARG A 122 -8.26 2.13 -17.95
CA ARG A 122 -9.47 1.92 -18.75
C ARG A 122 -9.83 3.25 -19.43
N PRO A 123 -9.96 3.30 -20.77
CA PRO A 123 -10.37 4.52 -21.47
C PRO A 123 -11.70 5.06 -20.91
N GLY A 124 -11.76 6.37 -20.67
CA GLY A 124 -12.95 7.02 -20.09
C GLY A 124 -13.18 6.76 -18.60
N SER A 125 -12.23 6.17 -17.88
CA SER A 125 -12.29 6.04 -16.41
C SER A 125 -11.47 7.06 -15.64
N SER A 126 -10.69 7.90 -16.34
CA SER A 126 -9.93 8.98 -15.71
C SER A 126 -10.88 10.02 -15.15
N THR A 127 -10.66 10.40 -13.89
CA THR A 127 -11.39 11.43 -13.16
C THR A 127 -10.38 12.41 -12.60
N GLY A 128 -10.50 13.68 -12.98
CA GLY A 128 -9.63 14.75 -12.50
C GLY A 128 -9.75 14.95 -10.99
N VAL A 129 -8.63 15.25 -10.35
CA VAL A 129 -8.54 15.62 -8.93
C VAL A 129 -8.31 17.13 -8.86
N THR A 130 -9.01 17.80 -7.93
CA THR A 130 -8.90 19.25 -7.74
C THR A 130 -8.47 19.61 -6.32
N PHE A 131 -8.04 20.84 -6.12
CA PHE A 131 -7.64 21.43 -4.85
C PHE A 131 -8.26 22.83 -4.73
N GLY A 132 -9.23 23.02 -3.85
CA GLY A 132 -10.00 24.27 -3.78
C GLY A 132 -10.76 24.61 -5.07
N GLY A 133 -11.12 23.59 -5.86
CA GLY A 133 -11.73 23.72 -7.19
C GLY A 133 -10.74 23.96 -8.35
N ALA A 134 -9.44 24.14 -8.08
CA ALA A 134 -8.41 24.26 -9.12
C ALA A 134 -7.85 22.89 -9.52
N THR A 135 -7.45 22.70 -10.77
CA THR A 135 -6.83 21.45 -11.26
C THR A 135 -5.34 21.33 -10.91
N SER A 136 -4.72 22.43 -10.49
CA SER A 136 -3.31 22.52 -10.12
C SER A 136 -3.18 23.01 -8.68
N VAL A 137 -2.12 22.58 -8.00
CA VAL A 137 -1.75 23.02 -6.64
C VAL A 137 -0.25 23.16 -6.51
N THR A 138 0.21 24.18 -5.78
CA THR A 138 1.59 24.30 -5.32
C THR A 138 1.66 23.97 -3.84
N VAL A 139 2.43 22.94 -3.48
CA VAL A 139 2.71 22.52 -2.10
C VAL A 139 4.05 23.13 -1.67
N PRO A 140 4.11 23.93 -0.61
CA PRO A 140 5.39 24.45 -0.09
C PRO A 140 6.35 23.32 0.33
N ALA A 141 7.64 23.63 0.44
CA ALA A 141 8.61 22.70 1.04
C ALA A 141 8.26 22.44 2.51
N GLY A 142 8.28 21.17 2.93
CA GLY A 142 7.91 20.77 4.30
C GLY A 142 6.42 20.50 4.52
N GLU A 143 5.55 20.79 3.54
CA GLU A 143 4.09 20.74 3.70
C GLU A 143 3.43 19.54 3.00
N GLU A 144 2.17 19.29 3.36
CA GLU A 144 1.26 18.38 2.66
C GLU A 144 -0.06 19.07 2.30
N VAL A 145 -0.78 18.54 1.31
CA VAL A 145 -2.13 19.02 0.97
C VAL A 145 -3.06 17.84 0.67
N LEU A 146 -4.32 17.99 1.06
CA LEU A 146 -5.41 17.08 0.68
C LEU A 146 -6.16 17.63 -0.53
N SER A 147 -6.56 16.75 -1.45
CA SER A 147 -7.45 17.11 -2.54
C SER A 147 -8.87 17.40 -2.05
N ASP A 148 -9.63 18.07 -2.91
CA ASP A 148 -11.09 18.07 -2.82
C ASP A 148 -11.63 16.62 -2.91
N PRO A 149 -12.84 16.35 -2.40
CA PRO A 149 -13.50 15.05 -2.55
C PRO A 149 -13.83 14.75 -4.02
N VAL A 150 -13.45 13.56 -4.48
CA VAL A 150 -13.66 13.07 -5.84
C VAL A 150 -14.67 11.93 -5.83
N ALA A 151 -15.71 12.04 -6.66
CA ALA A 151 -16.71 10.99 -6.85
C ALA A 151 -16.11 9.86 -7.71
N PHE A 152 -15.35 8.96 -7.07
CA PHE A 152 -14.65 7.87 -7.73
C PHE A 152 -14.80 6.58 -6.92
N ARG A 153 -15.51 5.61 -7.49
CA ARG A 153 -15.81 4.34 -6.83
C ARG A 153 -14.58 3.44 -6.75
N VAL A 154 -14.12 3.20 -5.52
CA VAL A 154 -13.05 2.28 -5.16
C VAL A 154 -13.63 1.02 -4.53
N ARG A 155 -13.12 -0.15 -4.93
CA ARG A 155 -13.41 -1.43 -4.28
C ARG A 155 -12.24 -1.83 -3.37
N PRO A 156 -12.50 -2.48 -2.24
CA PRO A 156 -11.42 -3.03 -1.42
C PRO A 156 -10.65 -4.10 -2.18
N ASP A 157 -9.37 -4.24 -1.85
CA ASP A 157 -8.40 -5.11 -2.53
C ASP A 157 -8.41 -4.94 -4.07
N THR A 158 -8.48 -3.68 -4.54
CA THR A 158 -8.29 -3.34 -5.95
C THR A 158 -7.32 -2.19 -6.14
N ASP A 159 -6.65 -2.16 -7.28
CA ASP A 159 -5.77 -1.05 -7.65
C ASP A 159 -6.55 0.12 -8.22
N VAL A 160 -6.17 1.32 -7.81
CA VAL A 160 -6.54 2.59 -8.43
C VAL A 160 -5.27 3.21 -9.00
N ILE A 161 -5.33 3.74 -10.23
CA ILE A 161 -4.17 4.37 -10.86
C ILE A 161 -4.22 5.88 -10.62
N ALA A 162 -3.33 6.39 -9.77
CA ALA A 162 -3.08 7.83 -9.65
C ALA A 162 -2.05 8.24 -10.71
N SER A 163 -2.34 9.28 -11.50
CA SER A 163 -1.40 9.85 -12.47
C SER A 163 -1.22 11.34 -12.17
N LEU A 164 0.00 11.74 -11.80
CA LEU A 164 0.40 13.11 -11.47
C LEU A 164 1.28 13.68 -12.58
N HIS A 165 0.99 14.87 -13.10
CA HIS A 165 1.90 15.61 -13.99
C HIS A 165 2.57 16.77 -13.24
N VAL A 166 3.88 16.91 -13.44
CA VAL A 166 4.72 17.99 -12.93
C VAL A 166 5.50 18.60 -14.08
N GLY A 167 5.16 19.83 -14.48
CA GLY A 167 5.80 20.59 -15.56
C GLY A 167 7.10 21.26 -15.14
N ALA A 168 7.08 21.94 -13.99
CA ALA A 168 8.27 22.57 -13.42
C ALA A 168 9.25 21.51 -12.86
N PRO A 169 10.58 21.73 -12.96
CA PRO A 169 11.56 20.86 -12.30
C PRO A 169 11.34 20.81 -10.78
N THR A 170 11.17 19.61 -10.23
CA THR A 170 10.88 19.44 -8.79
C THR A 170 12.12 19.56 -7.90
N GLY A 171 13.30 19.23 -8.44
CA GLY A 171 14.51 19.00 -7.65
C GLY A 171 14.38 17.79 -6.71
N PRO A 172 15.28 17.67 -5.71
CA PRO A 172 15.22 16.61 -4.70
C PRO A 172 13.85 16.56 -4.01
N THR A 173 13.26 15.36 -3.95
CA THR A 173 11.83 15.17 -3.67
C THR A 173 11.54 14.22 -2.52
N THR A 174 10.44 14.49 -1.81
CA THR A 174 9.69 13.45 -1.09
C THR A 174 9.48 12.22 -1.98
N TRP A 175 9.84 11.06 -1.46
CA TRP A 175 9.62 9.77 -2.10
C TRP A 175 9.47 8.68 -1.04
N HIS A 176 9.05 7.50 -1.44
CA HIS A 176 9.14 6.29 -0.63
C HIS A 176 9.85 5.21 -1.44
N ARG A 177 10.99 4.74 -0.90
CA ARG A 177 11.98 3.93 -1.62
C ARG A 177 11.44 2.58 -2.14
N LEU A 178 10.61 1.87 -1.37
CA LEU A 178 10.18 0.50 -1.67
C LEU A 178 8.66 0.41 -1.90
N ALA A 179 8.17 0.91 -3.04
CA ALA A 179 6.76 0.78 -3.38
C ALA A 179 6.25 -0.67 -3.40
N ASN A 180 7.15 -1.63 -3.68
CA ASN A 180 6.85 -3.02 -4.02
C ASN A 180 5.79 -3.17 -5.15
N ARG A 181 5.63 -2.10 -5.93
CA ARG A 181 4.83 -1.98 -7.12
C ARG A 181 5.69 -1.45 -8.26
N THR A 182 5.24 -1.68 -9.48
CA THR A 182 5.80 -1.01 -10.64
C THR A 182 5.12 0.35 -10.83
N VAL A 183 5.89 1.42 -10.63
CA VAL A 183 5.52 2.81 -10.97
C VAL A 183 5.99 3.11 -12.38
N TYR A 184 5.23 3.90 -13.13
CA TYR A 184 5.45 4.19 -14.55
C TYR A 184 5.68 5.69 -14.75
N VAL A 185 6.73 6.08 -15.45
CA VAL A 185 7.08 7.51 -15.66
C VAL A 185 7.25 7.80 -17.15
N SER A 186 6.65 8.90 -17.60
CA SER A 186 6.81 9.39 -18.98
C SER A 186 8.20 9.99 -19.21
N ALA A 187 8.61 10.14 -20.47
CA ALA A 187 9.91 10.73 -20.80
C ALA A 187 10.01 12.20 -20.31
N PRO A 188 11.19 12.71 -19.91
CA PRO A 188 11.37 14.13 -19.63
C PRO A 188 10.94 15.01 -20.81
N GLY A 189 10.28 16.15 -20.53
CA GLY A 189 9.78 17.05 -21.58
C GLY A 189 8.61 16.47 -22.40
N SER A 190 7.80 15.57 -21.84
CA SER A 190 6.73 14.89 -22.57
C SER A 190 5.34 15.48 -22.36
N GLY A 191 5.14 16.40 -21.41
CA GLY A 191 3.83 16.94 -21.06
C GLY A 191 2.97 16.01 -20.20
N ASP A 192 1.71 16.43 -20.04
CA ASP A 192 0.67 15.65 -19.38
C ASP A 192 0.30 14.41 -20.23
N ARG A 193 0.50 13.22 -19.65
CA ARG A 193 0.19 11.88 -20.20
C ARG A 193 -0.82 11.13 -19.35
N ARG A 194 -1.51 11.79 -18.42
CA ARG A 194 -2.40 11.12 -17.45
C ARG A 194 -3.53 10.35 -18.14
N GLU A 195 -4.00 10.82 -19.29
CA GLU A 195 -5.05 10.18 -20.10
C GLU A 195 -4.57 9.06 -21.04
N ASP A 196 -3.26 8.85 -21.19
CA ASP A 196 -2.74 7.82 -22.11
C ASP A 196 -3.13 6.41 -21.64
N PRO A 197 -3.88 5.62 -22.44
CA PRO A 197 -4.52 4.40 -21.95
C PRO A 197 -3.57 3.20 -21.78
N THR A 198 -2.31 3.32 -22.19
CA THR A 198 -1.33 2.22 -22.17
C THR A 198 0.02 2.66 -21.63
N ALA A 199 0.85 1.71 -21.21
CA ALA A 199 2.23 1.95 -20.78
C ALA A 199 3.16 2.50 -21.87
N ALA A 200 2.74 2.57 -23.15
CA ALA A 200 3.60 3.06 -24.23
C ALA A 200 4.03 4.54 -24.09
N ALA A 201 3.28 5.35 -23.33
CA ALA A 201 3.68 6.72 -22.99
C ALA A 201 4.67 6.81 -21.81
N PHE A 202 4.98 5.67 -21.17
CA PHE A 202 5.75 5.58 -19.93
C PHE A 202 6.95 4.62 -20.13
N PRO A 203 8.03 5.08 -20.81
CA PRO A 203 9.18 4.24 -21.14
C PRO A 203 10.03 3.86 -19.92
N THR A 204 9.87 4.54 -18.78
CA THR A 204 10.62 4.29 -17.54
C THR A 204 9.71 3.63 -16.51
N THR A 205 10.21 2.58 -15.86
CA THR A 205 9.59 1.95 -14.69
C THR A 205 10.46 2.12 -13.44
N LEU A 206 9.83 2.40 -12.30
CA LEU A 206 10.46 2.56 -10.99
C LEU A 206 9.83 1.59 -9.98
N ASP A 207 10.53 1.37 -8.86
CA ASP A 207 10.12 0.59 -7.70
C ASP A 207 9.85 1.45 -6.45
N SER A 208 9.71 2.77 -6.64
CA SER A 208 9.50 3.77 -5.58
C SER A 208 8.25 4.61 -5.85
N TYR A 209 7.56 5.06 -4.80
CA TYR A 209 6.47 6.03 -4.88
C TYR A 209 6.99 7.46 -4.73
N PHE A 210 6.29 8.43 -5.33
CA PHE A 210 6.64 9.84 -5.32
C PHE A 210 5.39 10.69 -5.10
N PHE A 211 5.53 11.71 -4.24
CA PHE A 211 4.53 12.76 -3.95
C PHE A 211 3.19 12.32 -3.35
N VAL A 212 2.50 11.31 -3.90
CA VAL A 212 1.21 10.83 -3.40
C VAL A 212 1.45 9.87 -2.24
N THR A 213 1.11 10.29 -1.02
CA THR A 213 1.37 9.52 0.21
C THR A 213 0.13 8.88 0.81
N GLY A 214 -1.08 9.24 0.36
CA GLY A 214 -2.33 8.69 0.89
C GLY A 214 -3.51 8.76 -0.07
N LEU A 215 -4.42 7.80 0.09
CA LEU A 215 -5.74 7.70 -0.52
C LEU A 215 -6.74 7.41 0.59
N ASP A 216 -7.62 8.37 0.89
CA ASP A 216 -8.69 8.20 1.85
C ASP A 216 -10.01 7.88 1.12
N VAL A 217 -10.87 7.09 1.75
CA VAL A 217 -12.26 6.87 1.35
C VAL A 217 -13.22 7.53 2.35
N ALA A 218 -14.30 8.10 1.84
CA ALA A 218 -15.32 8.69 2.70
C ALA A 218 -16.30 7.61 3.21
N THR A 219 -16.80 7.77 4.44
CA THR A 219 -17.61 6.76 5.14
C THR A 219 -18.73 7.36 5.99
N ASP A 220 -19.90 6.71 5.91
CA ASP A 220 -21.10 7.00 6.69
C ASP A 220 -21.14 6.25 8.04
N GLY A 221 -20.24 5.28 8.25
CA GLY A 221 -20.05 4.53 9.50
C GLY A 221 -18.66 4.76 10.11
N ASP A 222 -18.28 3.96 11.11
CA ASP A 222 -16.97 4.08 11.78
C ASP A 222 -15.81 4.04 10.76
N PRO A 223 -14.94 5.06 10.73
CA PRO A 223 -13.86 5.13 9.75
C PRO A 223 -12.75 4.09 9.96
N GLY A 224 -12.65 3.43 11.12
CA GLY A 224 -11.89 2.18 11.32
C GLY A 224 -10.67 1.96 10.41
N THR A 225 -9.51 2.51 10.79
CA THR A 225 -8.23 2.29 10.10
C THR A 225 -7.19 1.71 11.05
N VAL A 226 -6.47 0.70 10.57
CA VAL A 226 -5.28 0.10 11.19
C VAL A 226 -4.04 0.67 10.49
N VAL A 227 -3.08 1.18 11.26
CA VAL A 227 -1.78 1.59 10.72
C VAL A 227 -0.71 0.57 11.11
N ALA A 228 -0.10 -0.06 10.12
CA ALA A 228 1.08 -0.87 10.32
C ALA A 228 2.33 0.00 10.15
N ILE A 229 2.97 0.37 11.26
CA ILE A 229 4.24 1.10 11.27
C ILE A 229 5.37 0.13 11.61
N GLY A 230 6.47 0.26 10.88
CA GLY A 230 7.66 -0.54 11.16
C GLY A 230 8.80 -0.31 10.18
N ALA A 231 9.70 -1.28 10.12
CA ALA A 231 10.82 -1.28 9.18
C ALA A 231 10.56 -2.16 7.93
N SER A 232 11.59 -2.80 7.38
CA SER A 232 11.55 -3.62 6.16
C SER A 232 10.54 -4.77 6.20
N HIS A 233 10.33 -5.37 7.38
CA HIS A 233 9.28 -6.37 7.62
C HIS A 233 7.85 -5.83 7.51
N THR A 234 7.64 -4.53 7.75
CA THR A 234 6.33 -3.90 7.55
C THR A 234 6.19 -3.38 6.12
N ASP A 235 7.27 -2.76 5.62
CA ASP A 235 7.40 -2.22 4.27
C ASP A 235 7.09 -3.30 3.21
N GLY A 236 7.70 -4.48 3.37
CA GLY A 236 7.41 -5.68 2.57
C GLY A 236 8.59 -6.24 1.80
N VAL A 237 9.83 -5.99 2.24
CA VAL A 237 11.06 -6.57 1.65
C VAL A 237 10.93 -8.09 1.59
N GLY A 238 11.23 -8.71 0.45
CA GLY A 238 11.12 -10.16 0.25
C GLY A 238 9.76 -10.66 -0.23
N SER A 239 8.71 -9.82 -0.23
CA SER A 239 7.43 -10.19 -0.85
C SER A 239 7.46 -10.03 -2.37
N THR A 240 6.65 -10.82 -3.09
CA THR A 240 6.62 -10.79 -4.55
C THR A 240 6.11 -9.45 -5.07
N ARG A 241 6.94 -8.78 -5.89
CA ARG A 241 6.63 -7.52 -6.58
C ARG A 241 5.29 -7.58 -7.32
N ASP A 242 4.52 -6.50 -7.23
CA ASP A 242 3.19 -6.35 -7.85
C ASP A 242 2.12 -7.36 -7.35
N ALA A 243 2.43 -8.26 -6.40
CA ALA A 243 1.47 -9.25 -5.90
C ALA A 243 0.68 -8.84 -4.65
N ALA A 244 1.03 -7.73 -3.99
CA ALA A 244 0.42 -7.24 -2.74
C ALA A 244 0.39 -8.32 -1.62
N ARG A 245 1.59 -8.81 -1.26
CA ARG A 245 1.80 -9.94 -0.34
C ARG A 245 2.55 -9.61 0.96
N SER A 246 2.89 -8.35 1.23
CA SER A 246 3.32 -7.93 2.57
C SER A 246 2.23 -8.22 3.62
N TYR A 247 2.59 -8.41 4.89
CA TYR A 247 1.58 -8.77 5.91
C TYR A 247 0.44 -7.73 6.04
N PRO A 248 0.64 -6.40 5.89
CA PRO A 248 -0.48 -5.44 5.92
C PRO A 248 -1.43 -5.66 4.73
N SER A 249 -0.91 -6.04 3.56
CA SER A 249 -1.72 -6.36 2.37
C SER A 249 -2.53 -7.64 2.56
N VAL A 250 -1.98 -8.65 3.25
CA VAL A 250 -2.70 -9.89 3.58
C VAL A 250 -3.76 -9.62 4.65
N LEU A 251 -3.42 -8.86 5.69
CA LEU A 251 -4.35 -8.46 6.76
C LEU A 251 -5.55 -7.67 6.21
N ALA A 252 -5.33 -6.75 5.27
CA ALA A 252 -6.40 -6.03 4.59
C ALA A 252 -7.47 -6.97 3.97
N ARG A 253 -7.03 -8.08 3.36
CA ARG A 253 -7.93 -9.10 2.81
C ARG A 253 -8.65 -9.89 3.90
N ARG A 254 -7.98 -10.22 5.02
CA ARG A 254 -8.60 -10.87 6.19
C ARG A 254 -9.69 -10.01 6.83
N LEU A 255 -9.51 -8.69 6.82
CA LEU A 255 -10.48 -7.69 7.30
C LEU A 255 -11.63 -7.39 6.32
N GLY A 256 -11.67 -8.02 5.15
CA GLY A 256 -12.83 -8.02 4.25
C GLY A 256 -13.12 -6.69 3.52
N GLY A 257 -12.32 -5.64 3.74
CA GLY A 257 -12.45 -4.36 3.04
C GLY A 257 -13.35 -3.31 3.69
N GLU A 258 -13.86 -3.59 4.89
CA GLU A 258 -14.59 -2.62 5.74
C GLU A 258 -13.64 -1.73 6.55
N VAL A 259 -12.41 -2.20 6.77
CA VAL A 259 -11.37 -1.56 7.58
C VAL A 259 -10.22 -1.13 6.68
N GLY A 260 -9.71 0.08 6.88
CA GLY A 260 -8.49 0.54 6.23
C GLY A 260 -7.26 -0.11 6.82
N VAL A 261 -6.29 -0.53 6.00
CA VAL A 261 -4.96 -0.94 6.48
C VAL A 261 -3.90 -0.13 5.75
N LEU A 262 -3.15 0.68 6.49
CA LEU A 262 -2.11 1.55 5.97
C LEU A 262 -0.73 0.93 6.22
N ASN A 263 0.15 0.95 5.22
CA ASN A 263 1.53 0.51 5.35
C ASN A 263 2.46 1.73 5.54
N ALA A 264 2.86 1.96 6.77
CA ALA A 264 3.85 2.96 7.19
C ALA A 264 5.21 2.31 7.48
N GLY A 265 5.53 1.19 6.82
CA GLY A 265 6.85 0.60 6.82
C GLY A 265 7.88 1.46 6.08
N ILE A 266 9.13 1.45 6.55
CA ILE A 266 10.28 2.00 5.83
C ILE A 266 11.49 1.05 6.00
N GLY A 267 11.98 0.47 4.91
CA GLY A 267 13.14 -0.43 4.96
C GLY A 267 14.38 0.23 5.57
N ALA A 268 15.06 -0.50 6.47
CA ALA A 268 16.18 -0.03 7.31
C ALA A 268 15.84 1.04 8.38
N ASN A 269 14.57 1.43 8.58
CA ASN A 269 14.19 2.39 9.61
C ASN A 269 14.47 1.87 11.03
N GLN A 270 15.07 2.74 11.85
CA GLN A 270 15.26 2.54 13.28
C GLN A 270 14.10 3.18 14.06
N VAL A 271 13.95 2.78 15.31
CA VAL A 271 12.94 3.35 16.23
C VAL A 271 13.44 4.69 16.77
N VAL A 272 14.71 4.72 17.19
CA VAL A 272 15.33 5.85 17.89
C VAL A 272 15.97 6.84 16.93
N ASN A 273 16.90 6.39 16.07
CA ASN A 273 17.72 7.29 15.27
C ASN A 273 17.17 7.55 13.86
N ASP A 274 17.48 8.74 13.36
CA ASP A 274 17.41 9.06 11.93
C ASP A 274 18.62 8.45 11.22
N THR A 275 18.43 7.78 10.08
CA THR A 275 19.55 7.14 9.33
C THR A 275 19.46 7.40 7.83
N VAL A 276 20.61 7.36 7.14
CA VAL A 276 20.68 7.62 5.69
C VAL A 276 19.80 6.65 4.87
N TYR A 277 19.69 5.39 5.30
CA TYR A 277 18.92 4.35 4.59
C TYR A 277 17.49 4.17 5.11
N GLY A 278 17.28 4.46 6.39
CA GLY A 278 16.00 4.32 7.09
C GLY A 278 15.20 5.61 7.21
N SER A 279 15.73 6.76 6.79
CA SER A 279 15.13 8.10 7.00
C SER A 279 14.89 8.39 8.49
N ILE A 280 13.97 9.31 8.79
CA ILE A 280 13.57 9.72 10.15
C ILE A 280 13.09 8.52 10.98
N GLY A 281 13.57 8.38 12.22
CA GLY A 281 13.22 7.30 13.15
C GLY A 281 11.73 7.21 13.46
N ALA A 282 11.26 6.04 13.89
CA ALA A 282 9.84 5.80 14.18
C ALA A 282 9.24 6.83 15.17
N LEU A 283 9.98 7.21 16.22
CA LEU A 283 9.59 8.26 17.16
C LEU A 283 9.31 9.61 16.49
N GLY A 284 10.19 10.04 15.58
CA GLY A 284 10.11 11.34 14.91
C GLY A 284 8.99 11.43 13.88
N ARG A 285 8.55 10.29 13.33
CA ARG A 285 7.50 10.23 12.30
C ARG A 285 6.12 9.75 12.79
N PHE A 286 6.00 9.32 14.05
CA PHE A 286 4.79 8.68 14.57
C PHE A 286 3.52 9.52 14.42
N ASP A 287 3.59 10.84 14.64
CA ASP A 287 2.42 11.72 14.52
C ASP A 287 1.90 11.73 13.08
N ARG A 288 2.76 12.05 12.11
CA ARG A 288 2.42 12.09 10.68
C ARG A 288 1.99 10.72 10.14
N ASP A 289 2.78 9.69 10.41
CA ASP A 289 2.59 8.37 9.78
C ASP A 289 1.51 7.52 10.49
N VAL A 290 1.12 7.87 11.72
CA VAL A 290 0.12 7.13 12.51
C VAL A 290 -1.00 8.03 13.04
N LEU A 291 -0.70 8.99 13.92
CA LEU A 291 -1.73 9.70 14.70
C LEU A 291 -2.61 10.64 13.87
N ASP A 292 -2.08 11.17 12.76
CA ASP A 292 -2.77 12.07 11.84
C ASP A 292 -3.37 11.33 10.62
N GLN A 293 -3.34 9.98 10.63
CA GLN A 293 -3.97 9.16 9.60
C GLN A 293 -5.50 9.12 9.78
N PRO A 294 -6.30 9.37 8.73
CA PRO A 294 -7.75 9.46 8.86
C PRO A 294 -8.39 8.16 9.33
N GLY A 295 -9.18 8.24 10.39
CA GLY A 295 -9.92 7.10 10.92
C GLY A 295 -9.09 6.11 11.74
N VAL A 296 -7.82 6.41 12.05
CA VAL A 296 -6.96 5.49 12.81
C VAL A 296 -7.60 5.10 14.15
N ARG A 297 -7.54 3.79 14.47
CA ARG A 297 -8.04 3.17 15.70
C ARG A 297 -7.01 2.24 16.33
N ASP A 298 -6.31 1.49 15.49
CA ASP A 298 -5.33 0.49 15.91
C ASP A 298 -3.98 0.73 15.23
N VAL A 299 -2.91 0.47 15.97
CA VAL A 299 -1.52 0.54 15.52
C VAL A 299 -0.93 -0.86 15.61
N LEU A 300 -0.37 -1.37 14.50
CA LEU A 300 0.51 -2.53 14.51
C LEU A 300 1.95 -2.04 14.47
N PHE A 301 2.71 -2.33 15.52
CA PHE A 301 4.09 -1.87 15.67
C PHE A 301 5.06 -3.04 15.64
N ILE A 302 5.79 -3.21 14.53
CA ILE A 302 6.80 -4.27 14.36
C ILE A 302 8.11 -3.64 13.89
N GLN A 303 8.94 -3.24 14.86
CA GLN A 303 10.20 -2.54 14.63
C GLN A 303 11.18 -2.72 15.79
N GLY A 304 12.48 -2.48 15.54
CA GLY A 304 13.56 -2.54 16.53
C GLY A 304 14.78 -3.34 16.06
N ILE A 305 14.64 -4.17 15.03
CA ILE A 305 15.75 -5.00 14.54
C ILE A 305 16.88 -4.16 13.94
N ASN A 306 16.58 -3.07 13.23
CA ASN A 306 17.61 -2.20 12.66
C ASN A 306 18.37 -1.37 13.71
N ASP A 307 17.78 -1.14 14.87
CA ASP A 307 18.43 -0.50 16.02
C ASP A 307 19.57 -1.40 16.53
N ILE A 308 19.38 -2.72 16.47
CA ILE A 308 20.40 -3.74 16.75
C ILE A 308 21.42 -3.87 15.61
N LEU A 309 20.95 -4.04 14.36
CA LEU A 309 21.83 -4.29 13.20
C LEU A 309 22.65 -3.05 12.80
N GLY A 310 22.07 -1.85 12.94
CA GLY A 310 22.68 -0.58 12.58
C GLY A 310 23.97 -0.28 13.36
N ALA A 311 24.12 -0.85 14.55
CA ALA A 311 25.36 -0.83 15.33
C ALA A 311 26.57 -1.47 14.61
N HIS A 312 26.37 -2.18 13.50
CA HIS A 312 27.47 -2.64 12.63
C HIS A 312 28.03 -1.50 11.76
N TYR A 313 27.18 -0.57 11.33
CA TYR A 313 27.49 0.51 10.41
C TYR A 313 27.78 1.83 11.12
N PHE A 314 27.09 2.08 12.24
CA PHE A 314 27.16 3.31 13.04
C PHE A 314 27.37 2.95 14.52
N PRO A 315 28.53 2.38 14.91
CA PRO A 315 28.75 1.87 16.26
C PRO A 315 28.71 2.96 17.35
N ASP A 316 29.13 4.19 17.02
CA ASP A 316 29.12 5.33 17.95
C ASP A 316 27.71 5.93 18.15
N GLU A 317 26.74 5.54 17.31
CA GLU A 317 25.33 5.98 17.32
C GLU A 317 24.38 4.82 17.71
N ALA A 318 24.94 3.67 18.11
CA ALA A 318 24.19 2.47 18.43
C ALA A 318 23.36 2.66 19.72
N PRO A 319 22.02 2.57 19.67
CA PRO A 319 21.19 2.73 20.84
C PRO A 319 21.29 1.51 21.75
N THR A 320 21.24 1.73 23.06
CA THR A 320 21.13 0.65 24.05
C THR A 320 19.72 0.05 24.06
N ALA A 321 19.58 -1.16 24.62
CA ALA A 321 18.27 -1.77 24.84
C ALA A 321 17.33 -0.87 25.68
N GLY A 322 17.88 -0.10 26.63
CA GLY A 322 17.12 0.83 27.46
C GLY A 322 16.55 2.02 26.67
N GLU A 323 17.31 2.57 25.72
CA GLU A 323 16.84 3.66 24.85
C GLU A 323 15.75 3.19 23.88
N VAL A 324 15.90 1.98 23.32
CA VAL A 324 14.86 1.36 22.48
C VAL A 324 13.59 1.06 23.29
N ILE A 325 13.72 0.59 24.54
CA ILE A 325 12.58 0.39 25.46
C ILE A 325 11.89 1.71 25.80
N ALA A 326 12.63 2.77 26.12
CA ALA A 326 12.07 4.09 26.39
C ALA A 326 11.30 4.64 25.17
N ALA A 327 11.81 4.41 23.96
CA ALA A 327 11.12 4.76 22.73
C ALA A 327 9.81 3.97 22.54
N TYR A 328 9.78 2.67 22.83
CA TYR A 328 8.54 1.88 22.79
C TYR A 328 7.50 2.37 23.80
N GLN A 329 7.93 2.78 25.00
CA GLN A 329 7.07 3.38 26.02
C GLN A 329 6.47 4.70 25.53
N GLU A 330 7.28 5.61 24.98
CA GLU A 330 6.78 6.88 24.45
C GLU A 330 5.79 6.70 23.29
N LEU A 331 6.05 5.78 22.36
CA LEU A 331 5.12 5.44 21.27
C LEU A 331 3.79 4.90 21.80
N THR A 332 3.84 4.09 22.86
CA THR A 332 2.65 3.53 23.53
C THR A 332 1.85 4.63 24.22
N ASP A 333 2.50 5.48 25.03
CA ASP A 333 1.87 6.61 25.70
C ASP A 333 1.23 7.59 24.70
N ARG A 334 1.90 7.87 23.57
CA ARG A 334 1.38 8.73 22.48
C ARG A 334 0.17 8.11 21.79
N ALA A 335 0.16 6.79 21.57
CA ALA A 335 -1.00 6.08 21.02
C ALA A 335 -2.20 6.13 22.00
N HIS A 336 -1.97 5.80 23.27
CA HIS A 336 -2.99 5.81 24.32
C HIS A 336 -3.54 7.22 24.59
N ALA A 337 -2.70 8.26 24.54
CA ALA A 337 -3.13 9.65 24.65
C ALA A 337 -4.07 10.11 23.51
N ARG A 338 -3.99 9.46 22.34
CA ARG A 338 -4.95 9.64 21.22
C ARG A 338 -6.14 8.67 21.27
N GLY A 339 -6.20 7.78 22.28
CA GLY A 339 -7.24 6.76 22.40
C GLY A 339 -7.13 5.61 21.39
N LEU A 340 -5.94 5.40 20.82
CA LEU A 340 -5.64 4.29 19.91
C LEU A 340 -5.21 3.06 20.69
N ARG A 341 -5.45 1.85 20.14
CA ARG A 341 -4.78 0.63 20.60
C ARG A 341 -3.44 0.47 19.91
N ILE A 342 -2.44 -0.07 20.59
CA ILE A 342 -1.15 -0.45 20.01
C ILE A 342 -0.84 -1.91 20.29
N ILE A 343 -0.59 -2.67 19.23
CA ILE A 343 -0.26 -4.09 19.26
C ILE A 343 1.19 -4.24 18.77
N GLY A 344 2.06 -4.73 19.65
CA GLY A 344 3.48 -4.91 19.34
C GLY A 344 3.82 -6.29 18.79
N GLY A 345 4.82 -6.37 17.92
CA GLY A 345 5.46 -7.64 17.54
C GLY A 345 6.81 -7.82 18.21
N THR A 346 7.16 -9.05 18.60
CA THR A 346 8.56 -9.37 18.96
C THR A 346 9.49 -9.23 17.74
N LEU A 347 10.79 -9.10 17.98
CA LEU A 347 11.81 -9.01 16.93
C LEU A 347 12.17 -10.40 16.40
N GLY A 348 12.05 -10.59 15.09
CA GLY A 348 12.39 -11.84 14.43
C GLY A 348 13.88 -12.22 14.54
N PRO A 349 14.21 -13.51 14.41
CA PRO A 349 15.59 -14.02 14.39
C PRO A 349 16.40 -13.50 13.18
N PHE A 350 17.73 -13.50 13.30
CA PHE A 350 18.64 -12.94 12.29
C PHE A 350 20.02 -13.64 12.20
N ARG A 351 20.21 -14.81 12.81
CA ARG A 351 21.47 -15.55 12.71
C ARG A 351 21.75 -15.93 11.25
N GLY A 352 22.93 -15.52 10.78
CA GLY A 352 23.40 -15.75 9.41
C GLY A 352 23.54 -14.48 8.57
N VAL A 353 23.05 -13.32 9.04
CA VAL A 353 23.42 -12.02 8.47
C VAL A 353 24.85 -11.62 8.88
N PRO A 354 25.59 -10.81 8.08
CA PRO A 354 26.94 -10.34 8.43
C PRO A 354 27.06 -9.59 9.77
N GLU A 355 25.98 -8.93 10.18
CA GLU A 355 25.88 -8.14 11.41
C GLU A 355 25.66 -9.01 12.66
N PHE A 356 25.46 -10.33 12.54
CA PHE A 356 25.17 -11.19 13.68
C PHE A 356 26.34 -11.28 14.67
N THR A 357 26.07 -11.01 15.94
CA THR A 357 26.93 -11.33 17.08
C THR A 357 26.08 -11.86 18.24
N GLU A 358 26.66 -12.66 19.13
CA GLU A 358 25.95 -13.16 20.32
C GLU A 358 25.53 -12.01 21.26
N GLU A 359 26.24 -10.88 21.25
CA GLU A 359 25.87 -9.65 21.97
C GLU A 359 24.60 -9.00 21.39
N ARG A 360 24.50 -8.91 20.05
CA ARG A 360 23.31 -8.40 19.35
C ARG A 360 22.11 -9.34 19.51
N GLU A 361 22.33 -10.65 19.53
CA GLU A 361 21.29 -11.62 19.86
C GLU A 361 20.84 -11.48 21.31
N ALA A 362 21.76 -11.28 22.26
CA ALA A 362 21.40 -11.00 23.66
C ALA A 362 20.55 -9.72 23.79
N MET A 363 20.89 -8.64 23.06
CA MET A 363 20.07 -7.43 22.98
C MET A 363 18.67 -7.73 22.41
N ARG A 364 18.57 -8.53 21.34
CA ARG A 364 17.28 -8.96 20.77
C ARG A 364 16.44 -9.72 21.80
N GLN A 365 17.04 -10.66 22.53
CA GLN A 365 16.35 -11.42 23.58
C GLN A 365 15.89 -10.51 24.72
N THR A 366 16.70 -9.54 25.16
CA THR A 366 16.30 -8.54 26.17
C THR A 366 15.07 -7.76 25.72
N LEU A 367 15.07 -7.23 24.48
CA LEU A 367 13.91 -6.52 23.92
C LEU A 367 12.69 -7.44 23.79
N ASN A 368 12.86 -8.68 23.34
CA ASN A 368 11.77 -9.64 23.17
C ASN A 368 11.12 -10.07 24.49
N THR A 369 11.91 -10.23 25.56
CA THR A 369 11.37 -10.48 26.91
C THR A 369 10.55 -9.29 27.38
N TRP A 370 11.09 -8.07 27.26
CA TRP A 370 10.35 -6.85 27.61
C TRP A 370 9.06 -6.68 26.80
N ILE A 371 9.09 -6.95 25.49
CA ILE A 371 7.92 -6.89 24.61
C ILE A 371 6.80 -7.83 25.11
N ARG A 372 7.13 -9.05 25.55
CA ARG A 372 6.19 -10.04 26.06
C ARG A 372 5.67 -9.73 27.47
N GLU A 373 6.52 -9.21 28.36
CA GLU A 373 6.27 -9.20 29.81
C GLU A 373 5.97 -7.81 30.40
N GLU A 374 6.45 -6.74 29.79
CA GLU A 374 6.52 -5.40 30.40
C GLU A 374 6.07 -4.25 29.48
N SER A 375 5.78 -4.52 28.20
CA SER A 375 5.67 -3.51 27.14
C SER A 375 4.62 -2.41 27.30
N GLY A 376 3.53 -2.69 28.01
CA GLY A 376 2.37 -1.80 28.05
C GLY A 376 1.50 -1.82 26.78
N PHE A 377 1.87 -2.57 25.74
CA PHE A 377 1.04 -2.77 24.55
C PHE A 377 -0.31 -3.44 24.91
N ASP A 378 -1.38 -3.07 24.20
CA ASP A 378 -2.71 -3.65 24.35
C ASP A 378 -2.74 -5.13 23.94
N GLY A 379 -1.81 -5.52 23.07
CA GLY A 379 -1.61 -6.90 22.66
C GLY A 379 -0.21 -7.17 22.09
N VAL A 380 0.18 -8.44 22.06
CA VAL A 380 1.49 -8.88 21.54
C VAL A 380 1.33 -9.99 20.51
N ILE A 381 2.12 -9.91 19.43
CA ILE A 381 2.27 -10.94 18.39
C ILE A 381 3.68 -11.52 18.53
N ASP A 382 3.80 -12.82 18.81
CA ASP A 382 5.14 -13.44 19.00
C ASP A 382 5.77 -13.88 17.66
N LEU A 383 6.27 -12.89 16.93
CA LEU A 383 6.97 -13.04 15.65
C LEU A 383 8.22 -13.91 15.74
N ASP A 384 9.02 -13.76 16.81
CA ASP A 384 10.18 -14.59 17.10
C ASP A 384 9.78 -16.08 17.17
N ARG A 385 8.76 -16.40 17.96
CA ARG A 385 8.24 -17.78 18.04
C ARG A 385 7.67 -18.28 16.71
N LEU A 386 7.03 -17.40 15.94
CA LEU A 386 6.43 -17.74 14.64
C LEU A 386 7.47 -18.06 13.57
N TRP A 387 8.57 -17.29 13.50
CA TRP A 387 9.51 -17.32 12.38
C TRP A 387 10.83 -18.04 12.66
N ARG A 388 11.17 -18.38 13.90
CA ARG A 388 12.41 -19.10 14.22
C ARG A 388 12.46 -20.52 13.69
N ASP A 389 13.66 -20.95 13.29
CA ASP A 389 13.94 -22.35 12.99
C ASP A 389 13.84 -23.19 14.29
N PRO A 390 13.05 -24.28 14.33
CA PRO A 390 13.01 -25.17 15.49
C PRO A 390 14.36 -25.80 15.86
N ALA A 391 15.31 -25.91 14.91
CA ALA A 391 16.65 -26.44 15.14
C ALA A 391 17.68 -25.38 15.56
N ASP A 392 17.47 -24.10 15.21
CA ASP A 392 18.29 -22.97 15.64
C ASP A 392 17.39 -21.74 15.92
N PRO A 393 16.94 -21.55 17.17
CA PRO A 393 16.00 -20.49 17.54
C PRO A 393 16.48 -19.05 17.28
N SER A 394 17.77 -18.83 16.97
CA SER A 394 18.29 -17.52 16.58
C SER A 394 18.28 -17.30 15.06
N ALA A 395 17.98 -18.33 14.25
CA ALA A 395 17.92 -18.28 12.79
C ALA A 395 16.48 -18.19 12.26
N LEU A 396 16.31 -17.51 11.11
CA LEU A 396 15.04 -17.46 10.38
C LEU A 396 14.75 -18.83 9.74
N ASN A 397 13.54 -19.36 9.97
CA ASN A 397 13.11 -20.64 9.43
C ASN A 397 13.18 -20.63 7.88
N PRO A 398 13.89 -21.59 7.25
CA PRO A 398 14.06 -21.63 5.79
C PRO A 398 12.76 -21.68 4.97
N VAL A 399 11.62 -22.07 5.56
CA VAL A 399 10.29 -21.99 4.90
C VAL A 399 9.86 -20.54 4.68
N TYR A 400 10.22 -19.66 5.61
CA TYR A 400 9.87 -18.23 5.56
C TYR A 400 11.01 -17.36 5.03
N ASP A 401 12.25 -17.84 5.03
CA ASP A 401 13.42 -17.10 4.55
C ASP A 401 13.36 -16.78 3.04
N THR A 402 13.85 -15.61 2.64
CA THR A 402 14.16 -15.29 1.22
C THR A 402 15.50 -15.87 0.76
N GLY A 403 16.33 -16.29 1.72
CA GLY A 403 17.72 -16.70 1.55
C GLY A 403 18.72 -15.70 2.15
N ASP A 404 18.26 -14.52 2.59
CA ASP A 404 19.09 -13.47 3.18
C ASP A 404 19.21 -13.54 4.72
N ARG A 405 18.48 -14.47 5.35
CA ARG A 405 18.48 -14.74 6.81
C ARG A 405 17.81 -13.66 7.68
N LEU A 406 17.10 -12.70 7.06
CA LEU A 406 16.47 -11.58 7.77
C LEU A 406 15.03 -11.30 7.32
N HIS A 407 14.78 -11.31 6.01
CA HIS A 407 13.51 -10.90 5.45
C HIS A 407 12.65 -12.11 5.09
N PRO A 408 11.36 -12.10 5.46
CA PRO A 408 10.44 -13.15 5.11
C PRO A 408 10.04 -13.06 3.63
N ASN A 409 9.80 -14.22 3.03
CA ASN A 409 9.15 -14.40 1.76
C ASN A 409 7.61 -14.30 1.92
N ASP A 410 6.88 -14.48 0.82
CA ASP A 410 5.40 -14.44 0.81
C ASP A 410 4.73 -15.38 1.81
N ALA A 411 5.32 -16.56 2.10
CA ALA A 411 4.79 -17.51 3.07
C ALA A 411 5.01 -17.02 4.50
N GLY A 412 6.14 -16.38 4.80
CA GLY A 412 6.40 -15.74 6.08
C GLY A 412 5.45 -14.57 6.35
N TYR A 413 5.17 -13.76 5.33
CA TYR A 413 4.18 -12.68 5.43
C TYR A 413 2.74 -13.19 5.59
N ALA A 414 2.37 -14.26 4.88
CA ALA A 414 1.07 -14.90 5.08
C ALA A 414 0.95 -15.48 6.50
N ALA A 415 1.98 -16.17 7.00
CA ALA A 415 2.01 -16.71 8.35
C ALA A 415 1.85 -15.61 9.42
N LEU A 416 2.57 -14.48 9.29
CA LEU A 416 2.41 -13.34 10.20
C LEU A 416 1.01 -12.74 10.12
N ALA A 417 0.49 -12.51 8.92
CA ALA A 417 -0.85 -11.94 8.78
C ALA A 417 -1.94 -12.85 9.35
N GLU A 418 -1.83 -14.17 9.23
CA GLU A 418 -2.74 -15.14 9.86
C GLU A 418 -2.55 -15.24 11.38
N ALA A 419 -1.33 -15.02 11.87
CA ALA A 419 -1.01 -14.97 13.30
C ALA A 419 -1.53 -13.72 14.02
N ILE A 420 -2.15 -12.76 13.32
CA ILE A 420 -2.85 -11.63 13.95
C ILE A 420 -4.29 -12.04 14.28
N ASP A 421 -4.65 -12.11 15.56
CA ASP A 421 -6.04 -12.20 15.98
C ASP A 421 -6.78 -10.88 15.69
N LEU A 422 -7.80 -10.95 14.83
CA LEU A 422 -8.63 -9.80 14.48
C LEU A 422 -9.45 -9.28 15.68
N GLY A 423 -9.68 -10.11 16.71
CA GLY A 423 -10.34 -9.72 17.97
C GLY A 423 -9.51 -8.78 18.87
N CYS A 424 -8.21 -8.62 18.60
CA CYS A 424 -7.40 -7.58 19.23
C CYS A 424 -7.64 -6.19 18.63
N LEU A 425 -7.95 -6.11 17.34
CA LEU A 425 -8.21 -4.86 16.63
C LEU A 425 -9.58 -4.28 17.04
N SER A 426 -9.63 -3.00 17.39
CA SER A 426 -10.87 -2.28 17.65
C SER A 426 -11.70 -2.06 16.39
N ALA A 427 -11.05 -1.94 15.23
CA ALA A 427 -11.73 -1.90 13.94
C ALA A 427 -12.21 -3.28 13.43
N GLY A 428 -11.82 -4.38 14.09
CA GLY A 428 -12.05 -5.75 13.62
C GLY A 428 -13.52 -6.19 13.57
N PRO A 429 -13.91 -7.12 12.65
CA PRO A 429 -15.26 -7.68 12.64
C PRO A 429 -15.61 -8.35 13.97
N GLY A 430 -16.69 -7.91 14.61
CA GLY A 430 -17.12 -8.45 15.90
C GLY A 430 -16.46 -7.83 17.13
N ALA A 431 -15.83 -6.65 17.01
CA ALA A 431 -15.34 -5.84 18.13
C ALA A 431 -16.49 -5.31 19.04
N THR A 432 -17.18 -6.22 19.74
CA THR A 432 -18.24 -5.92 20.70
C THR A 432 -17.74 -6.14 22.12
N GLY A 433 -17.01 -5.15 22.64
CA GLY A 433 -16.59 -5.09 24.03
C GLY A 433 -16.00 -3.72 24.34
N PRO A 434 -16.03 -3.28 25.61
CA PRO A 434 -15.23 -2.12 26.02
C PRO A 434 -13.76 -2.36 25.69
N ALA A 435 -12.98 -1.29 25.54
CA ALA A 435 -11.52 -1.41 25.57
C ALA A 435 -11.11 -2.18 26.84
N PRO A 436 -10.11 -3.07 26.78
CA PRO A 436 -9.62 -3.75 27.98
C PRO A 436 -9.26 -2.71 29.04
N THR A 437 -9.56 -3.01 30.30
CA THR A 437 -9.12 -2.15 31.40
C THR A 437 -7.60 -2.07 31.38
N ALA A 438 -7.04 -0.86 31.50
CA ALA A 438 -5.60 -0.61 31.48
C ALA A 438 -4.85 -1.63 32.36
N GLY A 439 -3.99 -2.43 31.72
CA GLY A 439 -3.22 -3.53 32.34
C GLY A 439 -3.60 -4.95 31.90
N GLU A 440 -4.74 -5.19 31.25
CA GLU A 440 -5.14 -6.53 30.79
C GLU A 440 -4.59 -6.86 29.38
N ARG A 441 -3.33 -7.29 29.33
CA ARG A 441 -2.64 -7.68 28.08
C ARG A 441 -3.26 -8.90 27.40
N ARG A 442 -3.34 -8.88 26.07
CA ARG A 442 -3.79 -10.01 25.25
C ARG A 442 -2.64 -10.63 24.45
N ASP A 443 -2.55 -11.96 24.45
CA ASP A 443 -1.83 -12.68 23.40
C ASP A 443 -2.67 -12.59 22.13
N CYS A 444 -2.19 -11.85 21.13
CA CYS A 444 -2.86 -11.68 19.85
C CYS A 444 -2.41 -12.73 18.83
N THR A 445 -1.69 -13.77 19.26
CA THR A 445 -1.29 -14.94 18.47
C THR A 445 -2.30 -16.07 18.68
N PRO A 446 -3.12 -16.43 17.67
CA PRO A 446 -4.12 -17.50 17.82
C PRO A 446 -3.54 -18.82 18.34
N PRO A 447 -4.15 -19.46 19.36
CA PRO A 447 -3.66 -20.72 19.93
C PRO A 447 -3.48 -21.86 18.91
N SER A 448 -4.22 -21.82 17.79
CA SER A 448 -4.13 -22.79 16.70
C SER A 448 -2.80 -22.74 15.92
N ILE A 449 -2.13 -21.58 15.88
CA ILE A 449 -0.85 -21.40 15.18
C ILE A 449 0.33 -21.75 16.11
N GLN A 450 0.11 -21.75 17.43
CA GLN A 450 1.13 -22.11 18.43
C GLN A 450 1.59 -23.59 18.39
N HIS A 451 0.94 -24.44 17.59
CA HIS A 451 1.10 -25.91 17.59
C HIS A 451 1.36 -26.58 16.22
N THR A 452 1.55 -25.86 15.11
CA THR A 452 1.81 -26.50 13.80
C THR A 452 3.24 -27.07 13.63
N GLY A 453 4.04 -27.13 14.71
CA GLY A 453 5.36 -27.74 14.73
C GLY A 453 5.39 -29.26 14.87
N ASP A 454 4.29 -29.89 15.30
CA ASP A 454 4.23 -31.34 15.56
C ASP A 454 3.22 -32.07 14.66
N ARG A 455 3.71 -32.64 13.55
CA ARG A 455 3.31 -33.99 13.07
C ARG A 455 4.53 -34.70 12.43
N PRO A 456 4.69 -36.01 12.66
CA PRO A 456 5.91 -36.78 12.34
C PRO A 456 6.08 -37.11 10.85
#